data_AF-O51012-F1
#
_entry.id   AF-O51012-F1
#
_cell.length_a   1.000
_cell.length_b   1.000
_cell.length_c   1.000
_cell.angle_alpha   90.00
_cell.angle_beta   90.00
_cell.angle_gamma   90.00
#
_symmetry.space_group_name_H-M   'P 1'
#
loop_
_entity.id
_entity.type
_entity.pdbx_description
1 polymer ?
#
loop_
_entity_poly.entity_id
_entity_poly.type
_entity_poly.pdbx_seq_one_letter_code
_entity_poly.pdbx_strand_id
1 'polypeptide(L)'
;MITRAKETLHEIRYNSHSKNFFLAKTPCILNLYQKLKYIKSFAPLKLNQNNLNYYRNSSNELTSTITNLISNFFNENESCKNLYNLTLYINANLKKLGIYKNTCKLQKQIISKIFILD
;
A
#
# COMPACT_ATOMS: atom_id res chain seq x y z
N MET A 1 -1.72 -47.93 -8.46
CA MET A 1 -2.32 -47.10 -9.54
C MET A 1 -3.08 -45.96 -8.87
N ILE A 2 -2.54 -44.74 -8.88
CA ILE A 2 -3.17 -43.58 -8.23
C ILE A 2 -4.17 -42.98 -9.22
N THR A 3 -5.46 -43.14 -8.95
CA THR A 3 -6.56 -42.56 -9.71
C THR A 3 -6.66 -41.07 -9.39
N ARG A 4 -6.30 -40.21 -10.35
CA ARG A 4 -6.62 -38.78 -10.26
C ARG A 4 -8.12 -38.61 -10.53
N ALA A 5 -8.85 -38.08 -9.56
CA ALA A 5 -10.20 -37.58 -9.78
C ALA A 5 -10.13 -36.40 -10.77
N LYS A 6 -10.88 -36.51 -11.87
CA LYS A 6 -11.08 -35.41 -12.82
C LYS A 6 -12.03 -34.44 -12.14
N GLU A 7 -11.51 -33.34 -11.58
CA GLU A 7 -12.37 -32.28 -11.05
C GLU A 7 -13.17 -31.68 -12.21
N THR A 8 -14.47 -31.94 -12.22
CA THR A 8 -15.44 -31.25 -13.07
C THR A 8 -15.49 -29.79 -12.60
N LEU A 9 -14.92 -28.89 -13.39
CA LEU A 9 -15.14 -27.45 -13.28
C LEU A 9 -16.64 -27.19 -13.42
N HIS A 10 -17.32 -26.97 -12.30
CA HIS A 10 -18.66 -26.41 -12.33
C HIS A 10 -18.58 -25.04 -13.00
N GLU A 11 -19.26 -24.89 -14.14
CA GLU A 11 -19.45 -23.60 -14.79
C GLU A 11 -20.08 -22.63 -13.79
N ILE A 12 -19.27 -21.68 -13.32
CA ILE A 12 -19.75 -20.57 -12.51
C ILE A 12 -20.65 -19.73 -13.43
N ARG A 13 -21.97 -19.84 -13.27
CA ARG A 13 -22.93 -18.99 -13.98
C ARG A 13 -22.72 -17.54 -13.55
N TYR A 14 -22.21 -16.73 -14.48
CA TYR A 14 -22.01 -15.29 -14.28
C TYR A 14 -23.35 -14.57 -14.19
N ASN A 15 -23.60 -13.86 -13.09
CA ASN A 15 -24.74 -12.97 -12.97
C ASN A 15 -24.43 -11.66 -13.73
N SER A 16 -25.32 -11.24 -14.62
CA SER A 16 -25.11 -10.10 -15.54
C SER A 16 -25.21 -8.72 -14.86
N HIS A 17 -25.41 -8.68 -13.54
CA HIS A 17 -25.62 -7.45 -12.77
C HIS A 17 -24.50 -7.09 -11.78
N SER A 18 -23.45 -7.89 -11.64
CA SER A 18 -22.26 -7.51 -10.87
C SER A 18 -21.22 -6.91 -11.79
N LYS A 19 -20.57 -5.81 -11.37
CA LYS A 19 -19.31 -5.34 -11.97
C LYS A 19 -18.29 -6.48 -11.85
N ASN A 20 -18.22 -7.33 -12.86
CA ASN A 20 -17.41 -8.54 -12.85
C ASN A 20 -15.94 -8.12 -12.82
N PHE A 21 -15.27 -8.38 -11.70
CA PHE A 21 -13.82 -8.27 -11.61
C PHE A 21 -13.22 -9.33 -12.53
N PHE A 22 -12.71 -8.92 -13.69
CA PHE A 22 -11.93 -9.82 -14.53
C PHE A 22 -10.63 -10.13 -13.80
N LEU A 23 -10.48 -11.39 -13.37
CA LEU A 23 -9.19 -11.87 -12.91
C LEU A 23 -8.20 -11.69 -14.08
N ALA A 24 -7.07 -11.03 -13.83
CA ALA A 24 -6.05 -10.83 -14.86
C ALA A 24 -5.69 -12.19 -15.48
N LYS A 25 -5.65 -12.25 -16.83
CA LYS A 25 -5.38 -13.50 -17.59
C LYS A 25 -4.09 -14.20 -17.17
N THR A 26 -3.18 -13.48 -16.53
CA THR A 26 -1.96 -14.02 -15.94
C THR A 26 -1.86 -13.52 -14.50
N PRO A 27 -1.91 -14.39 -13.48
CA PRO A 27 -1.70 -13.97 -12.10
C PRO A 27 -0.28 -13.43 -11.94
N CYS A 28 -0.13 -12.30 -11.25
CA CYS A 28 1.19 -11.83 -10.84
C CYS A 28 1.73 -12.80 -9.79
N ILE A 29 2.60 -13.74 -10.21
CA ILE A 29 3.25 -14.67 -9.30
C ILE A 29 4.34 -13.90 -8.54
N LEU A 30 3.94 -13.32 -7.40
CA LEU A 30 4.89 -12.82 -6.43
C LEU A 30 5.73 -13.98 -5.89
N ASN A 31 7.05 -13.81 -5.79
CA ASN A 31 7.88 -14.77 -5.07
C ASN A 31 7.54 -14.76 -3.56
N LEU A 32 8.01 -15.77 -2.82
CA LEU A 32 7.68 -15.91 -1.40
C LEU A 32 7.99 -14.63 -0.59
N TYR A 33 9.15 -14.01 -0.84
CA TYR A 33 9.55 -12.76 -0.20
C TYR A 33 8.57 -11.61 -0.49
N GLN A 34 8.17 -11.44 -1.75
CA GLN A 34 7.21 -10.41 -2.15
C GLN A 34 5.83 -10.65 -1.53
N LYS A 35 5.39 -11.91 -1.44
CA LYS A 35 4.13 -12.29 -0.76
C LYS A 35 4.16 -11.94 0.72
N LEU A 36 5.23 -12.32 1.42
CA LEU A 36 5.40 -12.01 2.84
C LEU A 36 5.45 -10.50 3.08
N LYS A 37 6.18 -9.77 2.24
CA LYS A 37 6.23 -8.30 2.30
C LYS A 37 4.86 -7.66 2.09
N TYR A 38 4.08 -8.17 1.14
CA TYR A 38 2.72 -7.70 0.91
C TYR A 38 1.82 -7.96 2.14
N ILE A 39 1.85 -9.16 2.71
CA ILE A 39 1.08 -9.48 3.92
C ILE A 39 1.49 -8.58 5.08
N LYS A 40 2.79 -8.41 5.33
CA LYS A 40 3.31 -7.51 6.37
C LYS A 40 2.86 -6.06 6.21
N SER A 41 2.60 -5.61 4.98
CA SER A 41 2.17 -4.22 4.72
C SER A 41 0.78 -3.88 5.28
N PHE A 42 -0.01 -4.89 5.68
CA PHE A 42 -1.31 -4.71 6.35
C PHE A 42 -1.20 -4.64 7.89
N ALA A 43 -0.01 -4.84 8.46
CA ALA A 43 0.20 -4.69 9.89
C ALA A 43 -0.10 -3.25 10.34
N PRO A 44 -0.66 -3.05 11.55
CA PRO A 44 -0.86 -1.72 12.12
C PRO A 44 0.47 -0.97 12.22
N LEU A 45 0.49 0.27 11.75
CA LEU A 45 1.68 1.11 11.84
C LEU A 45 1.77 1.81 13.20
N LYS A 46 2.95 1.78 13.81
CA LYS A 46 3.26 2.58 15.01
C LYS A 46 4.03 3.84 14.62
N LEU A 47 3.37 4.97 14.75
CA LEU A 47 3.91 6.29 14.40
C LEU A 47 4.93 6.76 15.45
N ASN A 48 6.13 7.17 15.02
CA ASN A 48 7.07 7.90 15.86
C ASN A 48 6.84 9.41 15.69
N GLN A 49 6.21 10.04 16.69
CA GLN A 49 5.82 11.44 16.64
C GLN A 49 7.04 12.40 16.56
N ASN A 50 8.15 12.05 17.22
CA ASN A 50 9.36 12.89 17.19
C ASN A 50 9.95 12.94 15.79
N ASN A 51 10.04 11.78 15.13
CA ASN A 51 10.54 11.71 13.76
C ASN A 51 9.57 12.39 12.79
N LEU A 52 8.26 12.20 12.97
CA LEU A 52 7.25 12.91 12.17
C LEU A 52 7.45 14.44 12.24
N ASN A 53 7.57 14.99 13.45
CA ASN A 53 7.76 16.43 13.65
C ASN A 53 9.09 16.92 13.05
N TYR A 54 10.17 16.15 13.20
CA TYR A 54 11.47 16.46 12.61
C TYR A 54 11.39 16.61 11.08
N TYR A 55 10.81 15.61 10.38
CA TYR A 55 10.70 15.66 8.92
C TYR A 55 9.67 16.68 8.43
N ARG A 56 8.67 17.03 9.25
CA ARG A 56 7.67 18.04 8.92
C ARG A 56 8.30 19.43 8.79
N ASN A 57 9.30 19.71 9.61
CA ASN A 57 10.05 20.98 9.62
C ASN A 57 11.25 20.98 8.64
N SER A 58 11.34 20.00 7.74
CA SER A 58 12.39 19.92 6.73
C SER A 58 12.34 21.11 5.76
N SER A 59 13.50 21.67 5.44
CA SER A 59 13.65 22.69 4.38
C SER A 59 13.42 22.13 2.97
N ASN A 60 13.53 20.81 2.79
CA ASN A 60 13.15 20.15 1.55
C ASN A 60 11.61 20.06 1.43
N GLU A 61 11.05 20.79 0.47
CA GLU A 61 9.60 20.92 0.24
C GLU A 61 8.90 19.57 -0.01
N LEU A 62 9.52 18.68 -0.78
CA LEU A 62 8.94 17.37 -1.06
C LEU A 62 8.91 16.50 0.21
N THR A 63 9.94 16.61 1.04
CA THR A 63 10.02 15.90 2.32
C THR A 63 8.95 16.40 3.29
N SER A 64 8.80 17.72 3.44
CA SER A 64 7.75 18.29 4.29
C SER A 64 6.35 17.97 3.75
N THR A 65 6.16 17.99 2.42
CA THR A 65 4.90 17.59 1.76
C THR A 65 4.53 16.14 2.06
N ILE A 66 5.44 15.18 1.82
CA ILE A 66 5.19 13.76 2.11
C ILE A 66 4.89 13.57 3.60
N THR A 67 5.62 14.27 4.47
CA THR A 67 5.44 14.16 5.92
C THR A 67 4.10 14.73 6.39
N ASN A 68 3.65 15.85 5.80
CA ASN A 68 2.32 16.40 6.04
C ASN A 68 1.22 15.43 5.58
N LEU A 69 1.39 14.77 4.43
CA LEU A 69 0.45 13.74 3.98
C LEU A 69 0.39 12.55 4.95
N ILE A 70 1.54 12.12 5.49
CA ILE A 70 1.57 11.09 6.54
C ILE A 70 0.79 11.58 7.77
N SER A 71 1.02 12.81 8.24
CA SER A 71 0.29 13.36 9.37
C SER A 71 -1.22 13.40 9.13
N ASN A 72 -1.66 13.83 7.94
CA ASN A 72 -3.07 13.91 7.59
C ASN A 72 -3.74 12.53 7.60
N PHE A 73 -3.09 11.53 7.00
CA PHE A 73 -3.58 10.14 7.00
C PHE A 73 -3.84 9.58 8.40
N PHE A 74 -3.02 9.95 9.39
CA PHE A 74 -3.21 9.52 10.78
C PHE A 74 -4.20 10.39 11.56
N ASN A 75 -4.45 11.63 11.13
CA ASN A 75 -5.45 12.51 11.74
C ASN A 75 -6.87 12.25 11.19
N GLU A 76 -6.99 11.71 9.99
CA GLU A 76 -8.26 11.27 9.43
C GLU A 76 -8.83 10.08 10.24
N ASN A 77 -10.16 10.07 10.39
CA ASN A 77 -10.91 9.04 11.13
C ASN A 77 -11.02 7.70 10.38
N GLU A 78 -10.15 7.47 9.38
CA GLU A 78 -10.18 6.23 8.61
C GLU A 78 -9.68 5.03 9.44
N SER A 79 -10.36 3.90 9.24
CA SER A 79 -9.92 2.61 9.75
C SER A 79 -8.73 2.09 8.92
N CYS A 80 -7.98 1.12 9.47
CA CYS A 80 -6.89 0.43 8.76
C CYS A 80 -5.68 1.31 8.41
N LYS A 81 -5.03 1.89 9.43
CA LYS A 81 -3.77 2.66 9.33
C LYS A 81 -2.56 1.74 9.14
N ASN A 82 -2.43 1.17 7.95
CA ASN A 82 -1.36 0.26 7.55
C ASN A 82 -0.51 0.85 6.41
N LEU A 83 0.64 0.22 6.13
CA LEU A 83 1.61 0.71 5.14
C LEU A 83 1.06 0.72 3.72
N TYR A 84 0.24 -0.29 3.37
CA TYR A 84 -0.38 -0.38 2.06
C TYR A 84 -1.28 0.83 1.78
N ASN A 85 -2.22 1.11 2.69
CA ASN A 85 -3.16 2.22 2.59
C ASN A 85 -2.44 3.57 2.63
N LEU A 86 -1.45 3.74 3.51
CA LEU A 86 -0.63 4.95 3.56
C LEU A 86 0.06 5.22 2.22
N THR A 87 0.64 4.18 1.60
CA THR A 87 1.34 4.31 0.32
C THR A 87 0.38 4.71 -0.80
N LEU A 88 -0.82 4.14 -0.83
CA LEU A 88 -1.86 4.53 -1.78
C LEU A 88 -2.30 5.98 -1.58
N TYR A 89 -2.54 6.38 -0.32
CA TYR A 89 -2.94 7.74 0.04
C TYR A 89 -1.90 8.77 -0.41
N ILE A 90 -0.61 8.54 -0.09
CA ILE A 90 0.48 9.44 -0.50
C ILE A 90 0.54 9.54 -2.02
N ASN A 91 0.54 8.41 -2.73
CA ASN A 91 0.66 8.41 -4.19
C ASN A 91 -0.52 9.11 -4.88
N ALA A 92 -1.74 8.92 -4.38
CA ALA A 92 -2.92 9.58 -4.90
C ALA A 92 -2.81 11.11 -4.74
N ASN A 93 -2.38 11.58 -3.57
CA ASN A 93 -2.24 13.00 -3.29
C ASN A 93 -1.06 13.63 -4.05
N LEU A 94 0.11 12.98 -4.12
CA LEU A 94 1.22 13.46 -4.95
C LEU A 94 0.87 13.52 -6.43
N LYS A 95 0.05 12.58 -6.93
CA LYS A 95 -0.46 12.62 -8.31
C LYS A 95 -1.37 13.82 -8.55
N LYS A 96 -2.27 14.14 -7.61
CA LYS A 96 -3.10 15.35 -7.67
C LYS A 96 -2.26 16.63 -7.69
N LEU A 97 -1.14 16.64 -6.96
CA LEU A 97 -0.19 17.77 -6.93
C LEU A 97 0.72 17.84 -8.16
N GLY A 98 0.72 16.84 -9.05
CA GLY A 98 1.63 16.77 -10.20
C GLY A 98 3.07 16.35 -9.85
N ILE A 99 3.36 15.97 -8.60
CA ILE A 99 4.71 15.70 -8.07
C ILE A 99 4.96 14.18 -7.93
N TYR A 100 4.38 13.35 -8.79
CA TYR A 100 4.42 11.89 -8.60
C TYR A 100 5.71 11.22 -9.14
N LYS A 101 6.45 11.89 -10.04
CA LYS A 101 7.66 11.31 -10.64
C LYS A 101 8.80 11.24 -9.62
N ASN A 102 9.49 10.11 -9.57
CA ASN A 102 10.72 9.88 -8.79
C ASN A 102 10.60 10.02 -7.26
N THR A 103 9.40 10.05 -6.69
CA THR A 103 9.22 10.20 -5.22
C THR A 103 9.34 8.90 -4.44
N CYS A 104 9.24 7.74 -5.11
CA CYS A 104 9.20 6.42 -4.47
C CYS A 104 10.40 6.14 -3.54
N LYS A 105 11.62 6.55 -3.93
CA LYS A 105 12.82 6.35 -3.09
C LYS A 105 12.76 7.19 -1.81
N LEU A 106 12.39 8.46 -1.95
CA LEU A 106 12.26 9.38 -0.82
C LEU A 106 11.14 8.97 0.13
N GLN A 107 9.98 8.57 -0.40
CA GLN A 107 8.87 8.03 0.39
C GLN A 107 9.34 6.86 1.26
N LYS A 108 10.05 5.89 0.69
CA LYS A 108 10.57 4.73 1.45
C LYS A 108 11.52 5.15 2.57
N GLN A 109 12.38 6.14 2.33
CA GLN A 109 13.31 6.66 3.33
C GLN A 109 12.58 7.37 4.47
N ILE A 110 11.61 8.23 4.16
CA ILE A 110 10.82 8.94 5.16
C ILE A 110 9.99 7.95 5.99
N ILE A 111 9.30 7.02 5.33
CA ILE A 111 8.48 6.00 5.98
C ILE A 111 9.32 5.12 6.90
N SER A 112 10.50 4.64 6.48
CA SER A 112 11.34 3.79 7.35
C SER A 112 11.94 4.52 8.55
N LYS A 113 11.93 5.86 8.54
CA LYS A 113 12.37 6.68 9.66
C LYS A 113 11.22 7.05 10.59
N ILE A 114 10.02 7.28 10.05
CA ILE A 114 8.83 7.63 10.84
C ILE A 114 8.21 6.41 11.51
N PHE A 115 8.24 5.25 10.86
CA PHE A 115 7.66 4.02 11.37
C PHE A 115 8.74 3.04 11.78
N ILE A 116 8.51 2.37 12.91
CA ILE A 116 9.23 1.15 13.25
C ILE A 116 8.62 0.05 12.39
N LEU A 117 9.40 -0.49 11.45
CA LEU A 117 8.98 -1.56 10.55
C LEU A 117 9.67 -2.86 10.97
N ASP A 118 8.89 -3.85 11.41
CA ASP A 118 9.34 -5.19 11.83
C ASP A 118 9.46 -6.21 10.67
#